data_AF-A0A428PLT8-F1
#
_entry.id   AF-A0A428PLT8-F1
#
_cell.length_a   1.000
_cell.length_b   1.000
_cell.length_c   1.000
_cell.angle_alpha   90.00
_cell.angle_beta   90.00
_cell.angle_gamma   90.00
#
_symmetry.space_group_name_H-M   'P 1'
#
loop_
_entity.id
_entity.type
_entity.pdbx_description
1 polymer ?
#
loop_
_entity_poly.entity_id
_entity_poly.type
_entity_poly.pdbx_seq_one_letter_code
_entity_poly.pdbx_strand_id
1 'polypeptide(L)'
;MPLCKSLTLAHTKPKGEDFESWHHSLNLENATQEVRHVVIHSTPEDLGMRQDYDVWQRWEEKDGQYPAFQAAINRITELPHLEALELKFTDRCQAVADTSLFSGDTEEVESRINTLKAVFGALNKRASNPNNSAVRSLNIENLQNLPIPDFIKSTAFKTVMKDVNELHLSIATEYNEHGPDGDVYKDERQTFEPFLQTEILAPIAQNLTALTLKFDQEWGTAPGQFDGRNLLFPKLESLTLENFIVGHEHHMDWVYAQKRLKSLHLKDVRIVSHLLVDEENMKKWDLRTDDWKSWPHGAFGYEGYNERVFTVSDTWKIIFDSIRTKLPNLVDFRLYDHTIGHDSDAFNKGVSLQRYIAFVEWMLPSPWIEAQYDGELDFGEGWPEDELGHEKEAQMAAEDATLNPARNNEEGDKKALDKLLETVKQRQG
;
A
#
# COMPACT_ATOMS: atom_id res chain seq x y z
N MET A 1 11.39 10.24 -36.32
CA MET A 1 10.44 10.08 -35.21
C MET A 1 11.25 9.80 -33.95
N PRO A 2 11.00 10.48 -32.82
CA PRO A 2 11.76 10.22 -31.62
C PRO A 2 11.48 8.79 -31.14
N LEU A 3 12.55 8.05 -30.92
CA LEU A 3 12.59 6.61 -30.67
C LEU A 3 11.88 6.30 -29.35
N CYS A 4 11.00 5.30 -29.39
CA CYS A 4 10.13 4.92 -28.29
C CYS A 4 10.97 4.41 -27.10
N LYS A 5 11.19 5.25 -26.07
CA LYS A 5 11.90 4.84 -24.84
C LYS A 5 11.10 3.87 -23.97
N SER A 6 9.78 3.86 -24.14
CA SER A 6 8.82 3.04 -23.40
C SER A 6 8.01 2.19 -24.36
N LEU A 7 7.75 0.93 -24.04
CA LEU A 7 6.89 0.06 -24.84
C LEU A 7 5.87 -0.65 -23.94
N THR A 8 4.62 -0.76 -24.41
CA THR A 8 3.53 -1.37 -23.64
C THR A 8 3.09 -2.68 -24.26
N LEU A 9 3.06 -3.74 -23.45
CA LEU A 9 2.42 -5.02 -23.74
C LEU A 9 1.05 -5.04 -23.07
N ALA A 10 -0.02 -4.97 -23.85
CA ALA A 10 -1.40 -4.94 -23.35
C ALA A 10 -2.33 -5.80 -24.20
N HIS A 11 -3.44 -6.22 -23.59
CA HIS A 11 -4.51 -6.97 -24.24
C HIS A 11 -5.44 -6.01 -25.00
N THR A 12 -5.09 -5.65 -26.25
CA THR A 12 -5.80 -4.62 -27.04
C THR A 12 -6.68 -5.15 -28.17
N LYS A 13 -6.66 -6.47 -28.44
CA LYS A 13 -7.34 -7.09 -29.58
C LYS A 13 -8.01 -8.40 -29.19
N PRO A 14 -9.07 -8.82 -29.91
CA PRO A 14 -9.73 -10.09 -29.65
C PRO A 14 -8.79 -11.31 -29.70
N LYS A 15 -9.15 -12.37 -28.96
CA LYS A 15 -8.51 -13.68 -28.89
C LYS A 15 -8.18 -14.17 -30.29
N GLY A 16 -6.89 -14.21 -30.64
CA GLY A 16 -6.39 -14.71 -31.92
C GLY A 16 -5.60 -13.70 -32.77
N GLU A 17 -5.64 -12.40 -32.44
CA GLU A 17 -4.74 -11.36 -32.99
C GLU A 17 -3.74 -10.88 -31.91
N ASP A 18 -3.34 -11.81 -31.05
CA ASP A 18 -2.67 -11.55 -29.78
C ASP A 18 -1.34 -10.79 -29.97
N PHE A 19 -1.25 -9.61 -29.36
CA PHE A 19 -0.03 -8.81 -29.20
C PHE A 19 0.69 -8.45 -30.52
N GLU A 20 -0.01 -8.40 -31.65
CA GLU A 20 0.58 -8.03 -32.94
C GLU A 20 1.26 -6.65 -32.92
N SER A 21 0.66 -5.67 -32.24
CA SER A 21 1.22 -4.32 -32.09
C SER A 21 2.56 -4.33 -31.34
N TRP A 22 2.64 -5.09 -30.25
CA TRP A 22 3.87 -5.36 -29.49
C TRP A 22 4.91 -6.03 -30.38
N HIS A 23 4.52 -7.08 -31.10
CA HIS A 23 5.43 -7.80 -31.97
C HIS A 23 5.94 -6.96 -33.14
N HIS A 24 5.06 -6.18 -33.77
CA HIS A 24 5.40 -5.26 -34.84
C HIS A 24 6.39 -4.20 -34.35
N SER A 25 6.13 -3.60 -33.19
CA SER A 25 7.00 -2.56 -32.60
C SER A 25 8.41 -3.07 -32.34
N LEU A 26 8.55 -4.30 -31.83
CA LEU A 26 9.86 -4.91 -31.60
C LEU A 26 10.58 -5.35 -32.87
N ASN A 27 9.85 -5.54 -33.98
CA ASN A 27 10.42 -5.91 -35.27
C ASN A 27 10.84 -4.70 -36.13
N LEU A 28 10.54 -3.48 -35.69
CA LEU A 28 11.03 -2.26 -36.33
C LEU A 28 12.55 -2.17 -36.18
N GLU A 29 13.23 -1.72 -37.24
CA GLU A 29 14.69 -1.61 -37.27
C GLU A 29 15.19 -0.72 -36.12
N ASN A 30 16.17 -1.23 -35.36
CA ASN A 30 16.77 -0.60 -34.17
C ASN A 30 15.83 -0.35 -32.98
N ALA A 31 14.54 -0.69 -33.04
CA ALA A 31 13.60 -0.40 -31.95
C ALA A 31 14.04 -1.05 -30.62
N THR A 32 14.51 -2.29 -30.65
CA THR A 32 14.97 -3.01 -29.45
C THR A 32 16.17 -2.36 -28.75
N GLN A 33 16.99 -1.59 -29.49
CA GLN A 33 18.14 -0.87 -28.94
C GLN A 33 17.76 0.42 -28.21
N GLU A 34 16.53 0.90 -28.39
CA GLU A 34 16.07 2.20 -27.88
C GLU A 34 15.16 2.07 -26.66
N VAL A 35 14.51 0.92 -26.50
CA VAL A 35 13.63 0.67 -25.35
C VAL A 35 14.47 0.65 -24.06
N ARG A 36 14.05 1.46 -23.09
CA ARG A 36 14.61 1.54 -21.73
C ARG A 36 13.58 1.18 -20.66
N HIS A 37 12.30 1.28 -20.99
CA HIS A 37 11.16 1.03 -20.11
C HIS A 37 10.13 0.12 -20.79
N VAL A 38 9.55 -0.83 -20.06
CA VAL A 38 8.47 -1.68 -20.54
C VAL A 38 7.33 -1.67 -19.53
N VAL A 39 6.11 -1.51 -20.02
CA VAL A 39 4.88 -1.66 -19.24
C VAL A 39 4.18 -2.94 -19.69
N ILE A 40 3.78 -3.79 -18.75
CA ILE A 40 3.06 -5.05 -19.02
C ILE A 40 1.75 -5.00 -18.26
N HIS A 41 0.62 -5.14 -18.96
CA HIS A 41 -0.69 -5.31 -18.33
C HIS A 41 -1.02 -6.80 -18.29
N SER A 42 -1.43 -7.33 -17.14
CA SER A 42 -1.90 -8.72 -16.99
C SER A 42 -3.28 -8.95 -17.62
N THR A 43 -4.02 -7.86 -17.79
CA THR A 43 -5.43 -7.77 -18.19
C THR A 43 -5.65 -6.57 -19.11
N PRO A 44 -6.79 -6.47 -19.82
CA PRO A 44 -7.23 -5.22 -20.44
C PRO A 44 -7.40 -4.10 -19.40
N GLU A 45 -7.28 -2.83 -19.82
CA GLU A 45 -7.41 -1.68 -18.91
C GLU A 45 -8.81 -1.58 -18.27
N ASP A 46 -9.86 -1.89 -19.03
CA ASP A 46 -11.22 -1.99 -18.53
C ASP A 46 -11.60 -3.47 -18.47
N LEU A 47 -11.65 -4.07 -17.28
CA LEU A 47 -12.28 -5.39 -17.06
C LEU A 47 -13.81 -5.29 -16.86
N GLY A 48 -14.32 -4.06 -16.86
CA GLY A 48 -15.70 -3.74 -16.56
C GLY A 48 -16.58 -3.90 -17.79
N MET A 49 -16.98 -5.14 -18.10
CA MET A 49 -18.22 -5.61 -18.72
C MET A 49 -17.92 -6.92 -19.46
N ARG A 50 -18.90 -7.84 -19.54
CA ARG A 50 -18.84 -9.17 -20.18
C ARG A 50 -18.26 -9.26 -21.62
N GLN A 51 -17.84 -8.15 -22.24
CA GLN A 51 -17.21 -8.09 -23.57
C GLN A 51 -15.71 -8.47 -23.54
N ASP A 52 -15.03 -8.43 -22.39
CA ASP A 52 -13.57 -8.65 -22.33
C ASP A 52 -13.13 -10.12 -22.46
N TYR A 53 -14.06 -11.08 -22.32
CA TYR A 53 -13.79 -12.51 -22.59
C TYR A 53 -13.40 -12.78 -24.04
N ASP A 54 -13.76 -11.88 -24.95
CA ASP A 54 -13.33 -11.96 -26.35
C ASP A 54 -11.90 -11.45 -26.53
N VAL A 55 -11.29 -10.74 -25.57
CA VAL A 55 -9.98 -10.05 -25.67
C VAL A 55 -8.93 -10.63 -24.73
N TRP A 56 -9.35 -11.25 -23.61
CA TRP A 56 -8.47 -11.75 -22.56
C TRP A 56 -8.69 -13.23 -22.27
N GLN A 57 -7.59 -13.99 -22.24
CA GLN A 57 -7.59 -15.41 -21.89
C GLN A 57 -7.04 -15.59 -20.47
N ARG A 58 -7.78 -16.31 -19.62
CA ARG A 58 -7.32 -16.69 -18.28
C ARG A 58 -6.22 -17.74 -18.39
N TRP A 59 -5.25 -17.72 -17.47
CA TRP A 59 -4.19 -18.74 -17.43
C TRP A 59 -4.79 -20.14 -17.14
N GLU A 60 -5.88 -20.22 -16.38
CA GLU A 60 -6.57 -21.46 -16.03
C GLU A 60 -7.21 -22.16 -17.23
N GLU A 61 -7.63 -21.43 -18.28
CA GLU A 61 -8.25 -22.02 -19.49
C GLU A 61 -7.32 -23.03 -20.21
N LYS A 62 -6.03 -23.05 -19.89
CA LYS A 62 -5.03 -23.99 -20.43
C LYS A 62 -4.12 -24.56 -19.33
N ASP A 63 -4.69 -24.97 -18.21
CA ASP A 63 -3.95 -25.63 -17.12
C ASP A 63 -2.78 -24.77 -16.59
N GLY A 64 -3.03 -23.47 -16.41
CA GLY A 64 -2.03 -22.51 -15.93
C GLY A 64 -1.05 -22.03 -17.01
N GLN A 65 -1.42 -22.10 -18.29
CA GLN A 65 -0.59 -21.66 -19.41
C GLN A 65 -1.28 -20.57 -20.23
N TYR A 66 -0.49 -19.60 -20.70
CA TYR A 66 -0.93 -18.66 -21.72
C TYR A 66 0.19 -18.47 -22.75
N PRO A 67 0.35 -19.39 -23.71
CA PRO A 67 1.54 -19.43 -24.58
C PRO A 67 1.78 -18.14 -25.38
N ALA A 68 0.73 -17.50 -25.90
CA ALA A 68 0.86 -16.26 -26.65
C ALA A 68 1.37 -15.11 -25.76
N PHE A 69 0.77 -14.92 -24.58
CA PHE A 69 1.20 -13.89 -23.63
C PHE A 69 2.60 -14.17 -23.08
N GLN A 70 2.90 -15.43 -22.72
CA GLN A 70 4.22 -15.84 -22.27
C GLN A 70 5.29 -15.64 -23.37
N ALA A 71 4.97 -15.92 -24.63
CA ALA A 71 5.86 -15.65 -25.75
C ALA A 71 6.09 -14.14 -25.92
N ALA A 72 5.04 -13.32 -25.80
CA ALA A 72 5.15 -11.86 -25.84
C ALA A 72 6.02 -11.29 -24.71
N ILE A 73 5.80 -11.73 -23.46
CA ILE A 73 6.62 -11.37 -22.30
C ILE A 73 8.08 -11.78 -22.53
N ASN A 74 8.33 -12.99 -23.04
CA ASN A 74 9.69 -13.49 -23.27
C ASN A 74 10.51 -12.62 -24.24
N ARG A 75 9.87 -11.82 -25.10
CA ARG A 75 10.57 -10.91 -26.01
C ARG A 75 11.30 -9.76 -25.28
N ILE A 76 11.03 -9.49 -24.00
CA ILE A 76 11.85 -8.53 -23.23
C ILE A 76 13.32 -8.96 -23.17
N THR A 77 13.62 -10.25 -23.37
CA THR A 77 14.99 -10.76 -23.47
C THR A 77 15.77 -10.20 -24.67
N GLU A 78 15.07 -9.68 -25.68
CA GLU A 78 15.60 -9.04 -26.88
C GLU A 78 15.96 -7.55 -26.66
N LEU A 79 15.67 -7.00 -25.47
CA LEU A 79 15.87 -5.58 -25.14
C LEU A 79 17.15 -5.39 -24.31
N PRO A 80 18.32 -5.18 -24.94
CA PRO A 80 19.60 -5.14 -24.23
C PRO A 80 19.74 -3.97 -23.27
N HIS A 81 18.96 -2.90 -23.44
CA HIS A 81 19.07 -1.69 -22.64
C HIS A 81 17.86 -1.43 -21.72
N LEU A 82 16.98 -2.41 -21.52
CA LEU A 82 15.89 -2.30 -20.55
C LEU A 82 16.43 -2.04 -19.13
N GLU A 83 16.00 -0.95 -18.53
CA GLU A 83 16.44 -0.48 -17.20
C GLU A 83 15.28 -0.39 -16.21
N ALA A 84 14.04 -0.25 -16.70
CA ALA A 84 12.84 -0.15 -15.88
C ALA A 84 11.72 -1.06 -16.40
N LEU A 85 10.96 -1.67 -15.50
CA LEU A 85 9.77 -2.45 -15.85
C LEU A 85 8.61 -2.08 -14.92
N GLU A 86 7.44 -1.91 -15.51
CA GLU A 86 6.17 -1.70 -14.84
C GLU A 86 5.23 -2.87 -15.15
N LEU A 87 4.72 -3.53 -14.11
CA LEU A 87 3.75 -4.60 -14.21
C LEU A 87 2.45 -4.12 -13.58
N LYS A 88 1.38 -4.09 -14.36
CA LYS A 88 0.05 -3.64 -13.92
C LYS A 88 -0.92 -4.80 -13.87
N PHE A 89 -1.45 -5.03 -12.67
CA PHE A 89 -2.65 -5.82 -12.47
C PHE A 89 -3.87 -4.90 -12.43
N THR A 90 -5.07 -5.48 -12.61
CA THR A 90 -6.29 -4.75 -12.26
C THR A 90 -6.31 -4.43 -10.76
N ASP A 91 -7.04 -3.41 -10.36
CA ASP A 91 -7.39 -3.12 -8.96
C ASP A 91 -8.38 -4.13 -8.36
N ARG A 92 -9.00 -5.00 -9.18
CA ARG A 92 -9.99 -5.99 -8.75
C ARG A 92 -9.40 -7.39 -8.56
N CYS A 93 -9.25 -7.83 -7.31
CA CYS A 93 -8.82 -9.20 -6.95
C CYS A 93 -9.79 -9.91 -6.01
N GLN A 94 -9.65 -11.24 -5.89
CA GLN A 94 -10.45 -12.09 -5.02
C GLN A 94 -9.59 -12.85 -4.01
N ALA A 95 -10.15 -13.09 -2.84
CA ALA A 95 -9.52 -13.91 -1.80
C ALA A 95 -9.42 -15.37 -2.27
N VAL A 96 -8.41 -16.09 -1.81
CA VAL A 96 -8.21 -17.50 -2.19
C VAL A 96 -9.40 -18.38 -1.79
N ALA A 97 -10.04 -18.05 -0.66
CA ALA A 97 -11.19 -18.79 -0.13
C ALA A 97 -12.53 -18.42 -0.79
N ASP A 98 -12.60 -17.30 -1.52
CA ASP A 98 -13.84 -16.79 -2.08
C ASP A 98 -14.12 -17.43 -3.46
N THR A 99 -15.01 -18.40 -3.49
CA THR A 99 -15.48 -19.06 -4.73
C THR A 99 -16.70 -18.36 -5.35
N SER A 100 -16.86 -17.04 -5.13
CA SER A 100 -18.12 -16.34 -5.37
C SER A 100 -18.62 -16.46 -6.82
N LEU A 101 -19.96 -16.57 -6.97
CA LEU A 101 -20.68 -16.67 -8.24
C LEU A 101 -20.66 -15.38 -9.08
N PHE A 102 -20.05 -14.30 -8.58
CA PHE A 102 -19.96 -12.98 -9.21
C PHE A 102 -18.56 -12.70 -9.79
N SER A 103 -17.77 -13.76 -10.05
CA SER A 103 -16.39 -13.78 -10.58
C SER A 103 -16.17 -13.24 -12.01
N GLY A 104 -17.09 -12.42 -12.50
CA GLY A 104 -17.04 -11.87 -13.85
C GLY A 104 -15.94 -10.84 -14.07
N ASP A 105 -15.63 -10.05 -13.03
CA ASP A 105 -14.99 -8.74 -13.17
C ASP A 105 -13.69 -8.61 -12.34
N THR A 106 -13.09 -9.73 -11.95
CA THR A 106 -11.87 -9.77 -11.11
C THR A 106 -10.78 -10.60 -11.77
N GLU A 107 -9.51 -10.22 -11.58
CA GLU A 107 -8.39 -11.06 -11.99
C GLU A 107 -8.10 -12.14 -10.95
N GLU A 108 -8.09 -13.40 -11.39
CA GLU A 108 -7.87 -14.58 -10.55
C GLU A 108 -6.46 -14.60 -9.95
N VAL A 109 -6.37 -15.15 -8.74
CA VAL A 109 -5.10 -15.33 -8.00
C VAL A 109 -4.07 -16.10 -8.84
N GLU A 110 -4.47 -17.20 -9.49
CA GLU A 110 -3.54 -17.99 -10.30
C GLU A 110 -3.02 -17.22 -11.51
N SER A 111 -3.89 -16.45 -12.18
CA SER A 111 -3.52 -15.61 -13.32
C SER A 111 -2.50 -14.54 -12.93
N ARG A 112 -2.67 -13.90 -11.76
CA ARG A 112 -1.71 -12.94 -11.19
C ARG A 112 -0.35 -13.58 -10.91
N ILE A 113 -0.35 -14.72 -10.21
CA ILE A 113 0.87 -15.46 -9.85
C ILE A 113 1.61 -15.96 -11.10
N ASN A 114 0.89 -16.48 -12.09
CA ASN A 114 1.49 -17.01 -13.31
C ASN A 114 2.09 -15.88 -14.16
N THR A 115 1.45 -14.70 -14.18
CA THR A 115 2.02 -13.50 -14.80
C THR A 115 3.31 -13.07 -14.10
N LEU A 116 3.34 -13.01 -12.76
CA LEU A 116 4.57 -12.74 -12.00
C LEU A 116 5.69 -13.72 -12.35
N LYS A 117 5.39 -15.03 -12.36
CA LYS A 117 6.34 -16.09 -12.73
C LYS A 117 6.87 -15.91 -14.15
N ALA A 118 6.01 -15.59 -15.11
CA ALA A 118 6.40 -15.38 -16.51
C ALA A 118 7.32 -14.17 -16.68
N VAL A 119 6.95 -13.03 -16.09
CA VAL A 119 7.74 -11.79 -16.16
C VAL A 119 9.11 -11.97 -15.49
N PHE A 120 9.15 -12.48 -14.26
CA PHE A 120 10.42 -12.70 -13.56
C PHE A 120 11.26 -13.80 -14.20
N GLY A 121 10.63 -14.82 -14.79
CA GLY A 121 11.33 -15.83 -15.58
C GLY A 121 12.03 -15.23 -16.80
N ALA A 122 11.35 -14.34 -17.52
CA ALA A 122 11.91 -13.64 -18.68
C ALA A 122 13.04 -12.66 -18.26
N LEU A 123 12.86 -11.91 -17.17
CA LEU A 123 13.90 -11.03 -16.62
C LEU A 123 15.14 -11.82 -16.15
N ASN A 124 14.94 -12.96 -15.49
CA ASN A 124 16.03 -13.85 -15.08
C ASN A 124 16.80 -14.41 -16.29
N LYS A 125 16.09 -14.83 -17.34
CA LYS A 125 16.72 -15.25 -18.60
C LYS A 125 17.51 -14.11 -19.24
N ARG A 126 16.95 -12.89 -19.23
CA ARG A 126 17.61 -11.68 -19.74
C ARG A 126 18.91 -11.37 -18.99
N ALA A 127 18.90 -11.50 -17.66
CA ALA A 127 20.05 -11.26 -16.79
C ALA A 127 21.21 -12.25 -17.03
N SER A 128 20.96 -13.39 -17.69
CA SER A 128 22.00 -14.36 -18.05
C SER A 128 22.91 -13.89 -19.19
N ASN A 129 22.50 -12.87 -19.95
CA ASN A 129 23.31 -12.28 -21.02
C ASN A 129 24.08 -11.05 -20.48
N PRO A 130 25.43 -11.08 -20.45
CA PRO A 130 26.24 -9.99 -19.87
C PRO A 130 26.20 -8.69 -20.68
N ASN A 131 25.73 -8.73 -21.93
CA ASN A 131 25.56 -7.54 -22.76
C ASN A 131 24.29 -6.75 -22.41
N ASN A 132 23.41 -7.31 -21.59
CA ASN A 132 22.18 -6.65 -21.18
C ASN A 132 22.41 -5.79 -19.94
N SER A 133 21.82 -4.59 -19.92
CA SER A 133 21.72 -3.76 -18.71
C SER A 133 20.95 -4.48 -17.62
N ALA A 134 21.22 -4.20 -16.35
CA ALA A 134 20.34 -4.65 -15.27
C ALA A 134 19.02 -3.85 -15.26
N VAL A 135 17.92 -4.51 -14.92
CA VAL A 135 16.67 -3.80 -14.60
C VAL A 135 16.78 -3.31 -13.16
N ARG A 136 16.77 -2.00 -13.00
CA ARG A 136 17.04 -1.30 -11.75
C ARG A 136 15.78 -0.76 -11.10
N SER A 137 14.79 -0.37 -11.91
CA SER A 137 13.51 0.14 -11.44
C SER A 137 12.40 -0.87 -11.72
N LEU A 138 11.65 -1.22 -10.69
CA LEU A 138 10.51 -2.13 -10.77
C LEU A 138 9.30 -1.47 -10.14
N ASN A 139 8.25 -1.25 -10.95
CA ASN A 139 6.94 -0.85 -10.49
C ASN A 139 5.99 -2.05 -10.62
N ILE A 140 5.30 -2.41 -9.53
CA ILE A 140 4.21 -3.38 -9.56
C ILE A 140 2.97 -2.68 -9.05
N GLU A 141 2.04 -2.44 -9.96
CA GLU A 141 0.77 -1.79 -9.68
C GLU A 141 -0.30 -2.83 -9.42
N ASN A 142 -1.07 -2.61 -8.35
CA ASN A 142 -2.14 -3.46 -7.87
C ASN A 142 -1.68 -4.90 -7.57
N LEU A 143 -0.49 -5.08 -6.99
CA LEU A 143 -0.06 -6.36 -6.45
C LEU A 143 -1.06 -6.79 -5.37
N GLN A 144 -1.66 -7.96 -5.51
CA GLN A 144 -2.57 -8.47 -4.49
C GLN A 144 -1.82 -8.65 -3.16
N ASN A 145 -2.45 -8.30 -2.04
CA ASN A 145 -2.01 -8.52 -0.66
C ASN A 145 -1.96 -10.01 -0.27
N LEU A 146 -1.42 -10.87 -1.12
CA LEU A 146 -1.34 -12.31 -0.89
C LEU A 146 0.12 -12.74 -0.68
N PRO A 147 0.46 -13.41 0.44
CA PRO A 147 1.77 -14.03 0.58
C PRO A 147 2.04 -15.10 -0.48
N ILE A 148 3.12 -14.93 -1.24
CA ILE A 148 3.52 -15.84 -2.34
C ILE A 148 4.93 -16.46 -2.09
N PRO A 149 5.12 -17.21 -0.99
CA PRO A 149 6.44 -17.63 -0.51
C PRO A 149 7.23 -18.45 -1.54
N ASP A 150 6.58 -19.33 -2.29
CA ASP A 150 7.24 -20.18 -3.29
C ASP A 150 7.83 -19.34 -4.43
N PHE A 151 7.13 -18.27 -4.84
CA PHE A 151 7.61 -17.35 -5.85
C PHE A 151 8.79 -16.51 -5.34
N ILE A 152 8.69 -15.94 -4.14
CA ILE A 152 9.76 -15.12 -3.54
C ILE A 152 11.03 -15.95 -3.29
N LYS A 153 10.87 -17.23 -2.89
CA LYS A 153 12.02 -18.14 -2.68
C LYS A 153 12.68 -18.59 -3.97
N SER A 154 12.04 -18.39 -5.13
CA SER A 154 12.55 -18.84 -6.43
C SER A 154 13.86 -18.16 -6.83
N THR A 155 14.66 -18.86 -7.63
CA THR A 155 15.92 -18.32 -8.19
C THR A 155 15.66 -17.11 -9.09
N ALA A 156 14.53 -17.11 -9.82
CA ALA A 156 14.17 -16.01 -10.72
C ALA A 156 13.94 -14.72 -9.93
N PHE A 157 13.14 -14.77 -8.88
CA PHE A 157 12.89 -13.62 -8.00
C PHE A 157 14.20 -13.06 -7.42
N LYS A 158 14.98 -13.91 -6.76
CA LYS A 158 16.25 -13.50 -6.14
C LYS A 158 17.25 -12.90 -7.13
N THR A 159 17.32 -13.44 -8.35
CA THR A 159 18.24 -12.96 -9.38
C THR A 159 17.85 -11.60 -9.92
N VAL A 160 16.55 -11.33 -10.09
CA VAL A 160 16.05 -10.04 -10.54
C VAL A 160 16.20 -9.00 -9.43
N MET A 161 15.70 -9.33 -8.23
CA MET A 161 15.58 -8.38 -7.13
C MET A 161 16.92 -7.94 -6.54
N LYS A 162 18.00 -8.70 -6.72
CA LYS A 162 19.34 -8.29 -6.25
C LYS A 162 19.85 -7.02 -6.93
N ASP A 163 19.41 -6.72 -8.16
CA ASP A 163 19.89 -5.58 -8.95
C ASP A 163 18.90 -4.41 -8.95
N VAL A 164 17.70 -4.60 -8.39
CA VAL A 164 16.69 -3.56 -8.21
C VAL A 164 17.14 -2.59 -7.12
N ASN A 165 17.12 -1.30 -7.44
CA ASN A 165 17.39 -0.20 -6.49
C ASN A 165 16.18 0.74 -6.35
N GLU A 166 15.20 0.69 -7.24
CA GLU A 166 13.96 1.46 -7.14
C GLU A 166 12.80 0.47 -7.16
N LEU A 167 12.06 0.40 -6.05
CA LEU A 167 10.92 -0.48 -5.91
C LEU A 167 9.67 0.34 -5.61
N HIS A 168 8.68 0.22 -6.48
CA HIS A 168 7.38 0.85 -6.33
C HIS A 168 6.32 -0.23 -6.29
N LEU A 169 5.60 -0.32 -5.17
CA LEU A 169 4.52 -1.28 -4.96
C LEU A 169 3.24 -0.50 -4.69
N SER A 170 2.23 -0.75 -5.51
CA SER A 170 0.83 -0.49 -5.17
C SER A 170 0.17 -1.82 -4.84
N ILE A 171 -0.45 -1.91 -3.68
CA ILE A 171 -1.09 -3.11 -3.17
C ILE A 171 -2.59 -2.97 -3.37
N ALA A 172 -3.18 -3.95 -4.02
CA ALA A 172 -4.62 -4.11 -4.14
C ALA A 172 -5.09 -5.10 -3.08
N THR A 173 -6.19 -4.80 -2.43
CA THR A 173 -6.81 -5.66 -1.43
C THR A 173 -8.13 -6.21 -1.93
N GLU A 174 -8.52 -7.38 -1.42
CA GLU A 174 -9.81 -7.94 -1.74
C GLU A 174 -10.92 -7.03 -1.21
N TYR A 175 -11.87 -6.67 -2.08
CA TYR A 175 -13.02 -5.85 -1.72
C TYR A 175 -14.31 -6.58 -2.04
N ASN A 176 -15.12 -6.84 -1.02
CA ASN A 176 -16.46 -7.39 -1.18
C ASN A 176 -17.51 -6.30 -1.07
N GLU A 177 -17.90 -5.72 -2.20
CA GLU A 177 -18.95 -4.66 -2.26
C GLU A 177 -20.25 -5.07 -1.54
N HIS A 178 -20.59 -6.37 -1.52
CA HIS A 178 -21.83 -6.87 -0.92
C HIS A 178 -21.71 -7.19 0.58
N GLY A 179 -20.52 -7.12 1.16
CA GLY A 179 -20.28 -7.36 2.59
C GLY A 179 -18.86 -6.96 2.98
N PRO A 180 -18.54 -5.65 2.98
CA PRO A 180 -17.19 -5.17 3.24
C PRO A 180 -16.80 -5.28 4.73
N ASP A 181 -17.77 -5.53 5.62
CA ASP A 181 -17.54 -5.97 7.01
C ASP A 181 -16.72 -7.26 7.06
N GLY A 182 -16.84 -8.11 6.03
CA GLY A 182 -16.06 -9.35 5.90
C GLY A 182 -14.57 -9.14 5.55
N ASP A 183 -14.20 -7.98 5.01
CA ASP A 183 -12.91 -7.81 4.35
C ASP A 183 -11.75 -7.79 5.35
N VAL A 184 -11.96 -7.18 6.53
CA VAL A 184 -10.97 -7.16 7.62
C VAL A 184 -10.61 -8.57 8.13
N TYR A 185 -11.52 -9.53 7.96
CA TYR A 185 -11.35 -10.90 8.44
C TYR A 185 -10.63 -11.83 7.45
N LYS A 186 -10.34 -11.36 6.23
CA LYS A 186 -9.59 -12.13 5.23
C LYS A 186 -8.17 -12.42 5.73
N ASP A 187 -7.68 -13.62 5.45
CA ASP A 187 -6.36 -14.05 5.91
C ASP A 187 -5.25 -13.24 5.21
N GLU A 188 -5.49 -12.83 3.97
CA GLU A 188 -4.63 -11.96 3.17
C GLU A 188 -4.37 -10.61 3.85
N ARG A 189 -5.41 -10.01 4.45
CA ARG A 189 -5.32 -8.75 5.22
C ARG A 189 -4.52 -8.87 6.52
N GLN A 190 -4.32 -10.08 7.04
CA GLN A 190 -3.61 -10.33 8.30
C GLN A 190 -2.15 -10.71 8.06
N THR A 191 -1.86 -11.37 6.94
CA THR A 191 -0.59 -12.08 6.73
C THR A 191 0.36 -11.37 5.77
N PHE A 192 -0.13 -10.45 4.94
CA PHE A 192 0.67 -9.84 3.90
C PHE A 192 1.68 -8.81 4.42
N GLU A 193 1.31 -7.92 5.33
CA GLU A 193 2.19 -6.90 5.87
C GLU A 193 3.40 -7.52 6.60
N PRO A 194 3.22 -8.55 7.47
CA PRO A 194 4.34 -9.31 8.02
C PRO A 194 5.23 -9.96 6.95
N PHE A 195 4.63 -10.49 5.88
CA PHE A 195 5.34 -11.10 4.76
C PHE A 195 6.12 -10.06 3.94
N LEU A 196 5.53 -8.90 3.66
CA LEU A 196 6.13 -7.78 2.93
C LEU A 196 7.40 -7.30 3.63
N GLN A 197 7.33 -7.05 4.95
CA GLN A 197 8.50 -6.57 5.68
C GLN A 197 9.62 -7.61 5.79
N THR A 198 9.30 -8.89 5.99
CA THR A 198 10.30 -9.93 6.27
C THR A 198 10.85 -10.62 5.02
N GLU A 199 9.99 -10.96 4.06
CA GLU A 199 10.35 -11.80 2.91
C GLU A 199 10.59 -11.00 1.63
N ILE A 200 9.97 -9.81 1.48
CA ILE A 200 10.14 -8.97 0.27
C ILE A 200 11.15 -7.85 0.51
N LEU A 201 10.94 -7.02 1.53
CA LEU A 201 11.73 -5.79 1.74
C LEU A 201 13.09 -6.06 2.38
N ALA A 202 13.15 -6.88 3.43
CA ALA A 202 14.42 -7.13 4.14
C ALA A 202 15.54 -7.68 3.23
N PRO A 203 15.30 -8.62 2.30
CA PRO A 203 16.36 -9.17 1.45
C PRO A 203 17.00 -8.16 0.48
N ILE A 204 16.28 -7.10 0.10
CA ILE A 204 16.75 -6.10 -0.88
C ILE A 204 17.11 -4.76 -0.23
N ALA A 205 16.96 -4.64 1.09
CA ALA A 205 17.08 -3.37 1.80
C ALA A 205 18.44 -2.66 1.56
N GLN A 206 19.51 -3.43 1.36
CA GLN A 206 20.86 -2.92 1.12
C GLN A 206 21.05 -2.23 -0.24
N ASN A 207 20.13 -2.42 -1.18
CA ASN A 207 20.26 -1.93 -2.55
C ASN A 207 19.33 -0.76 -2.86
N LEU A 208 18.19 -0.66 -2.17
CA LEU A 208 17.17 0.32 -2.46
C LEU A 208 17.65 1.77 -2.24
N THR A 209 17.46 2.58 -3.27
CA THR A 209 17.61 4.04 -3.30
C THR A 209 16.25 4.75 -3.34
N ALA A 210 15.22 4.11 -3.88
CA ALA A 210 13.84 4.59 -3.80
C ALA A 210 12.89 3.46 -3.40
N LEU A 211 11.93 3.77 -2.53
CA LEU A 211 10.87 2.87 -2.12
C LEU A 211 9.52 3.60 -2.14
N THR A 212 8.52 2.97 -2.71
CA THR A 212 7.13 3.42 -2.65
C THR A 212 6.28 2.25 -2.19
N LEU A 213 5.55 2.45 -1.09
CA LEU A 213 4.56 1.51 -0.58
C LEU A 213 3.21 2.23 -0.57
N LYS A 214 2.31 1.75 -1.42
CA LYS A 214 0.95 2.26 -1.52
C LYS A 214 -0.01 1.11 -1.36
N PHE A 215 -1.04 1.32 -0.57
CA PHE A 215 -2.14 0.37 -0.44
C PHE A 215 -3.41 1.12 -0.82
N ASP A 216 -4.35 0.41 -1.44
CA ASP A 216 -5.69 0.94 -1.77
C ASP A 216 -6.59 1.14 -0.54
N GLN A 217 -6.18 0.58 0.60
CA GLN A 217 -6.82 0.67 1.89
C GLN A 217 -5.79 1.00 2.98
N GLU A 218 -6.26 1.40 4.16
CA GLU A 218 -5.43 1.65 5.31
C GLU A 218 -4.68 0.39 5.78
N TRP A 219 -3.40 0.55 6.16
CA TRP A 219 -2.53 -0.58 6.52
C TRP A 219 -1.52 -0.25 7.64
N GLY A 220 -0.93 -1.30 8.21
CA GLY A 220 0.24 -1.24 9.08
C GLY A 220 -0.04 -1.38 10.57
N THR A 221 -1.24 -1.08 11.05
CA THR A 221 -1.60 -1.22 12.49
C THR A 221 -2.47 -2.44 12.77
N ALA A 222 -3.53 -2.62 11.98
CA ALA A 222 -4.47 -3.74 12.08
C ALA A 222 -5.13 -3.96 10.70
N PRO A 223 -5.65 -5.16 10.41
CA PRO A 223 -5.43 -6.40 11.15
C PRO A 223 -4.02 -6.97 10.89
N GLY A 224 -3.40 -6.67 9.76
CA GLY A 224 -1.99 -6.96 9.46
C GLY A 224 -1.05 -5.89 10.02
N GLN A 225 -0.01 -6.32 10.74
CA GLN A 225 0.94 -5.42 11.39
C GLN A 225 2.21 -5.20 10.54
N PHE A 226 2.63 -3.93 10.42
CA PHE A 226 3.91 -3.53 9.86
C PHE A 226 4.74 -2.76 10.89
N ASP A 227 5.72 -3.45 11.47
CA ASP A 227 6.59 -2.88 12.52
C ASP A 227 7.75 -2.09 11.88
N GLY A 228 8.37 -2.66 10.85
CA GLY A 228 9.47 -2.02 10.13
C GLY A 228 10.76 -1.79 10.93
N ARG A 229 10.81 -1.90 12.27
CA ARG A 229 12.02 -1.57 13.08
C ARG A 229 13.29 -2.33 12.67
N ASN A 230 13.15 -3.51 12.09
CA ASN A 230 14.27 -4.32 11.60
C ASN A 230 14.67 -3.99 10.15
N LEU A 231 14.02 -3.02 9.50
CA LEU A 231 14.32 -2.57 8.15
C LEU A 231 15.30 -1.38 8.18
N LEU A 232 16.51 -1.65 7.69
CA LEU A 232 17.52 -0.63 7.48
C LEU A 232 17.87 -0.55 6.00
N PHE A 233 17.59 0.60 5.38
CA PHE A 233 17.86 0.88 3.98
C PHE A 233 19.01 1.89 3.85
N PRO A 234 20.28 1.45 3.94
CA PRO A 234 21.44 2.35 4.05
C PRO A 234 21.72 3.19 2.80
N LYS A 235 21.00 2.98 1.71
CA LYS A 235 21.11 3.75 0.46
C LYS A 235 19.83 4.52 0.12
N LEU A 236 18.78 4.43 0.92
CA LEU A 236 17.48 5.02 0.60
C LEU A 236 17.57 6.54 0.59
N GLU A 237 17.20 7.12 -0.54
CA GLU A 237 17.16 8.57 -0.76
C GLU A 237 15.73 9.08 -0.97
N SER A 238 14.80 8.22 -1.43
CA SER A 238 13.39 8.56 -1.59
C SER A 238 12.47 7.52 -0.96
N LEU A 239 11.48 7.97 -0.18
CA LEU A 239 10.45 7.13 0.40
C LEU A 239 9.08 7.76 0.16
N THR A 240 8.13 6.96 -0.31
CA THR A 240 6.71 7.31 -0.39
C THR A 240 5.89 6.29 0.38
N LEU A 241 5.03 6.77 1.27
CA LEU A 241 4.04 5.97 1.99
C LEU A 241 2.66 6.51 1.67
N GLU A 242 1.74 5.63 1.27
CA GLU A 242 0.34 5.95 1.00
C GLU A 242 -0.59 5.08 1.85
N ASN A 243 -1.61 5.70 2.46
CA ASN A 243 -2.60 5.05 3.36
C ASN A 243 -2.00 4.32 4.58
N PHE A 244 -0.79 4.69 5.01
CA PHE A 244 -0.14 4.08 6.18
C PHE A 244 -0.75 4.61 7.49
N ILE A 245 -1.07 3.72 8.42
CA ILE A 245 -1.61 4.06 9.73
C ILE A 245 -0.55 3.98 10.82
N VAL A 246 -0.36 5.09 11.51
CA VAL A 246 0.46 5.19 12.71
C VAL A 246 -0.42 4.87 13.92
N GLY A 247 -0.24 3.68 14.50
CA GLY A 247 -0.92 3.24 15.71
C GLY A 247 -0.01 2.87 16.87
N HIS A 248 1.30 2.92 16.66
CA HIS A 248 2.29 2.61 17.70
C HIS A 248 3.37 3.68 17.73
N GLU A 249 3.93 3.94 18.92
CA GLU A 249 4.94 4.99 19.14
C GLU A 249 6.19 4.80 18.27
N HIS A 250 6.42 3.55 17.82
CA HIS A 250 7.59 3.13 17.07
C HIS A 250 7.34 2.92 15.56
N HIS A 251 6.11 3.11 15.06
CA HIS A 251 5.77 2.83 13.64
C HIS A 251 6.59 3.64 12.63
N MET A 252 7.06 4.82 13.01
CA MET A 252 7.87 5.67 12.16
C MET A 252 9.38 5.54 12.41
N ASP A 253 9.82 4.74 13.38
CA ASP A 253 11.24 4.64 13.75
C ASP A 253 12.10 4.12 12.60
N TRP A 254 11.57 3.19 11.80
CA TRP A 254 12.26 2.70 10.62
C TRP A 254 12.42 3.82 9.58
N VAL A 255 11.45 4.71 9.40
CA VAL A 255 11.61 5.89 8.53
C VAL A 255 12.72 6.78 9.06
N TYR A 256 12.72 7.07 10.36
CA TYR A 256 13.72 7.92 11.01
C TYR A 256 15.13 7.33 10.98
N ALA A 257 15.26 6.00 10.87
CA ALA A 257 16.55 5.32 10.75
C ALA A 257 17.26 5.63 9.41
N GLN A 258 16.52 6.06 8.37
CA GLN A 258 17.07 6.26 7.02
C GLN A 258 17.77 7.61 6.89
N LYS A 259 19.01 7.70 7.40
CA LYS A 259 19.76 8.97 7.48
C LYS A 259 20.11 9.61 6.13
N ARG A 260 20.07 8.84 5.04
CA ARG A 260 20.32 9.34 3.68
C ARG A 260 19.07 9.85 2.97
N LEU A 261 17.91 9.75 3.61
CA LEU A 261 16.65 10.14 3.00
C LEU A 261 16.66 11.63 2.64
N LYS A 262 16.44 11.90 1.35
CA LYS A 262 16.38 13.24 0.75
C LYS A 262 14.94 13.64 0.43
N SER A 263 14.11 12.65 0.07
CA SER A 263 12.70 12.82 -0.27
C SER A 263 11.82 11.94 0.60
N LEU A 264 10.82 12.53 1.26
CA LEU A 264 9.79 11.83 2.03
C LEU A 264 8.42 12.35 1.63
N HIS A 265 7.62 11.49 1.03
CA HIS A 265 6.24 11.78 0.64
C HIS A 265 5.30 10.93 1.48
N LEU A 266 4.42 11.59 2.22
CA LEU A 266 3.36 10.98 3.03
C LEU A 266 2.03 11.34 2.38
N LYS A 267 1.35 10.35 1.83
CA LYS A 267 0.06 10.52 1.16
C LYS A 267 -1.02 9.80 1.96
N ASP A 268 -2.02 10.54 2.45
CA ASP A 268 -3.13 9.96 3.22
C ASP A 268 -2.65 9.08 4.40
N VAL A 269 -1.50 9.43 4.97
CA VAL A 269 -1.01 8.83 6.22
C VAL A 269 -1.86 9.40 7.34
N ARG A 270 -2.31 8.55 8.27
CA ARG A 270 -3.16 8.94 9.40
C ARG A 270 -2.61 8.40 10.71
N ILE A 271 -3.03 8.99 11.83
CA ILE A 271 -2.79 8.44 13.16
C ILE A 271 -4.11 7.82 13.64
N VAL A 272 -4.09 6.55 14.04
CA VAL A 272 -5.26 5.99 14.72
C VAL A 272 -5.30 6.51 16.14
N SER A 273 -6.44 7.06 16.55
CA SER A 273 -6.65 7.63 17.87
C SER A 273 -7.32 6.63 18.81
N HIS A 274 -8.26 5.84 18.28
CA HIS A 274 -9.04 4.85 19.01
C HIS A 274 -9.10 3.54 18.24
N LEU A 275 -9.05 2.43 18.95
CA LEU A 275 -9.28 1.11 18.38
C LEU A 275 -10.31 0.37 19.23
N LEU A 276 -11.33 -0.14 18.55
CA LEU A 276 -12.35 -1.03 19.09
C LEU A 276 -12.24 -2.37 18.36
N VAL A 277 -11.83 -3.39 19.11
CA VAL A 277 -11.50 -4.71 18.56
C VAL A 277 -12.11 -5.78 19.46
N ASP A 278 -12.56 -6.88 18.87
CA ASP A 278 -12.97 -8.07 19.61
C ASP A 278 -11.75 -8.81 20.17
N GLU A 279 -11.81 -9.25 21.43
CA GLU A 279 -10.69 -9.92 22.11
C GLU A 279 -10.23 -11.20 21.40
N GLU A 280 -11.14 -11.94 20.76
CA GLU A 280 -10.78 -13.14 20.00
C GLU A 280 -9.97 -12.78 18.76
N ASN A 281 -10.36 -11.71 18.05
CA ASN A 281 -9.67 -11.23 16.87
C ASN A 281 -8.33 -10.57 17.20
N MET A 282 -8.22 -9.87 18.33
CA MET A 282 -6.92 -9.41 18.84
C MET A 282 -5.91 -10.55 18.96
N LYS A 283 -6.33 -11.71 19.49
CA LYS A 283 -5.48 -12.91 19.62
C LYS A 283 -5.22 -13.56 18.27
N LYS A 284 -6.23 -13.63 17.40
CA LYS A 284 -6.11 -14.22 16.06
C LYS A 284 -5.10 -13.47 15.20
N TRP A 285 -5.15 -12.15 15.24
CA TRP A 285 -4.29 -11.25 14.46
C TRP A 285 -2.93 -10.99 15.11
N ASP A 286 -2.67 -11.54 16.30
CA ASP A 286 -1.47 -11.27 17.10
C ASP A 286 -1.25 -9.76 17.30
N LEU A 287 -2.33 -9.02 17.59
CA LEU A 287 -2.26 -7.57 17.75
C LEU A 287 -1.40 -7.21 18.96
N ARG A 288 -0.32 -6.49 18.68
CA ARG A 288 0.47 -5.82 19.70
C ARG A 288 -0.34 -4.64 20.25
N THR A 289 -0.40 -4.52 21.57
CA THR A 289 -1.14 -3.45 22.27
C THR A 289 -0.33 -2.85 23.41
N ASP A 290 0.98 -3.12 23.46
CA ASP A 290 1.86 -2.84 24.60
C ASP A 290 1.96 -1.33 24.94
N ASP A 291 1.84 -0.47 23.94
CA ASP A 291 1.90 1.00 24.02
C ASP A 291 0.52 1.65 23.86
N TRP A 292 -0.55 0.86 23.87
CA TRP A 292 -1.92 1.36 23.82
C TRP A 292 -2.49 1.54 25.23
N LYS A 293 -3.24 2.62 25.43
CA LYS A 293 -3.99 2.81 26.66
C LYS A 293 -5.33 2.08 26.54
N SER A 294 -5.50 1.01 27.32
CA SER A 294 -6.76 0.29 27.45
C SER A 294 -7.77 1.04 28.32
N TRP A 295 -9.04 0.94 27.95
CA TRP A 295 -10.17 1.48 28.70
C TRP A 295 -11.03 0.36 29.32
N PRO A 296 -11.74 0.65 30.43
CA PRO A 296 -12.66 -0.31 31.03
C PRO A 296 -13.82 -0.64 30.09
N HIS A 297 -14.43 -1.81 30.31
CA HIS A 297 -15.67 -2.20 29.63
C HIS A 297 -16.78 -1.16 29.83
N GLY A 298 -17.60 -0.94 28.80
CA GLY A 298 -18.63 0.11 28.79
C GLY A 298 -18.11 1.50 28.38
N ALA A 299 -16.80 1.65 28.14
CA ALA A 299 -16.25 2.92 27.69
C ALA A 299 -16.75 3.29 26.29
N PHE A 300 -17.02 4.57 26.06
CA PHE A 300 -17.54 5.11 24.81
C PHE A 300 -18.89 4.51 24.38
N GLY A 301 -19.67 3.96 25.32
CA GLY A 301 -20.99 3.39 25.08
C GLY A 301 -20.96 1.93 24.61
N TYR A 302 -19.78 1.33 24.56
CA TYR A 302 -19.59 -0.04 24.07
C TYR A 302 -19.68 -1.07 25.20
N GLU A 303 -20.82 -1.77 25.26
CA GLU A 303 -21.15 -2.76 26.29
C GLU A 303 -20.98 -4.22 25.79
N GLY A 304 -20.34 -4.46 24.64
CA GLY A 304 -20.09 -5.82 24.18
C GLY A 304 -19.09 -6.56 25.08
N TYR A 305 -19.42 -7.79 25.48
CA TYR A 305 -18.64 -8.56 26.47
C TYR A 305 -17.17 -8.79 26.08
N ASN A 306 -16.92 -8.98 24.79
CA ASN A 306 -15.60 -9.27 24.23
C ASN A 306 -14.92 -8.05 23.59
N GLU A 307 -15.60 -6.89 23.57
CA GLU A 307 -15.08 -5.69 22.94
C GLU A 307 -14.02 -5.05 23.83
N ARG A 308 -12.94 -4.57 23.22
CA ARG A 308 -11.84 -3.90 23.90
C ARG A 308 -11.58 -2.56 23.23
N VAL A 309 -11.59 -1.52 24.06
CA VAL A 309 -11.32 -0.15 23.61
C VAL A 309 -9.90 0.26 24.00
N PHE A 310 -9.20 0.82 23.02
CA PHE A 310 -7.86 1.37 23.17
C PHE A 310 -7.78 2.80 22.65
N THR A 311 -6.87 3.56 23.22
CA THR A 311 -6.46 4.88 22.70
C THR A 311 -4.96 4.94 22.51
N VAL A 312 -4.54 5.69 21.50
CA VAL A 312 -3.13 5.92 21.16
C VAL A 312 -2.80 7.39 21.42
N SER A 313 -1.60 7.65 21.94
CA SER A 313 -1.20 8.99 22.39
C SER A 313 -0.36 9.79 21.38
N ASP A 314 -0.03 9.19 20.23
CA ASP A 314 0.80 9.81 19.21
C ASP A 314 0.15 11.05 18.59
N THR A 315 1.00 11.97 18.14
CA THR A 315 0.55 13.22 17.52
C THR A 315 1.36 13.58 16.29
N TRP A 316 0.72 14.27 15.35
CA TRP A 316 1.38 14.78 14.16
C TRP A 316 2.51 15.74 14.52
N LYS A 317 2.35 16.52 15.60
CA LYS A 317 3.42 17.32 16.19
C LYS A 317 4.67 16.50 16.49
N ILE A 318 4.54 15.35 17.15
CA ILE A 318 5.67 14.46 17.47
C ILE A 318 6.30 13.91 16.18
N ILE A 319 5.48 13.49 15.22
CA ILE A 319 5.95 12.96 13.93
C ILE A 319 6.71 14.03 13.15
N PHE A 320 6.14 15.21 12.95
CA PHE A 320 6.78 16.31 12.23
C PHE A 320 8.07 16.79 12.89
N ASP A 321 8.08 16.93 14.23
CA ASP A 321 9.31 17.26 14.96
C ASP A 321 10.36 16.15 14.82
N SER A 322 9.96 14.89 14.81
CA SER A 322 10.86 13.76 14.58
C SER A 322 11.42 13.74 13.17
N ILE A 323 10.60 13.95 12.13
CA ILE A 323 11.06 14.10 10.74
C ILE A 323 12.08 15.24 10.66
N ARG A 324 11.74 16.41 11.19
CA ARG A 324 12.59 17.60 11.17
C ARG A 324 13.95 17.36 11.82
N THR A 325 13.97 16.69 12.97
CA THR A 325 15.19 16.52 13.79
C THR A 325 16.00 15.26 13.45
N LYS A 326 15.34 14.15 13.11
CA LYS A 326 15.98 12.84 12.89
C LYS A 326 16.37 12.60 11.43
N LEU A 327 15.84 13.36 10.47
CA LEU A 327 16.17 13.28 9.03
C LEU A 327 16.92 14.55 8.57
N PRO A 328 18.23 14.65 8.81
CA PRO A 328 18.99 15.89 8.57
C PRO A 328 19.20 16.21 7.08
N ASN A 329 19.16 15.20 6.20
CA ASN A 329 19.40 15.35 4.77
C ASN A 329 18.11 15.52 3.95
N LEU A 330 16.96 15.61 4.62
CA LEU A 330 15.66 15.75 3.97
C LEU A 330 15.54 17.14 3.32
N VAL A 331 15.40 17.16 2.00
CA VAL A 331 15.31 18.36 1.15
C VAL A 331 14.01 18.42 0.35
N ASP A 332 13.27 17.32 0.23
CA ASP A 332 11.92 17.28 -0.34
C ASP A 332 10.98 16.60 0.66
N PHE A 333 10.01 17.35 1.18
CA PHE A 333 8.97 16.82 2.04
C PHE A 333 7.60 17.18 1.48
N ARG A 334 6.75 16.16 1.35
CA ARG A 334 5.41 16.32 0.81
C ARG A 334 4.41 15.58 1.69
N LEU A 335 3.42 16.32 2.17
CA LEU A 335 2.25 15.79 2.85
C LEU A 335 1.04 16.02 1.94
N TYR A 336 0.36 14.95 1.57
CA TYR A 336 -0.94 15.01 0.91
C TYR A 336 -2.00 14.41 1.80
N ASP A 337 -3.16 15.04 1.79
CA ASP A 337 -4.36 14.60 2.48
C ASP A 337 -5.55 14.92 1.58
N HIS A 338 -6.24 13.89 1.12
CA HIS A 338 -7.34 14.00 0.17
C HIS A 338 -8.50 14.87 0.69
N THR A 339 -8.59 15.06 2.01
CA THR A 339 -9.65 15.85 2.66
C THR A 339 -9.41 17.37 2.57
N ILE A 340 -8.16 17.79 2.30
CA ILE A 340 -7.77 19.22 2.19
C ILE A 340 -7.81 19.69 0.72
N GLY A 341 -8.18 18.83 -0.22
CA GLY A 341 -8.58 19.21 -1.57
C GLY A 341 -8.45 18.10 -2.61
N HIS A 342 -9.24 18.22 -3.68
CA HIS A 342 -9.31 17.23 -4.77
C HIS A 342 -8.14 17.28 -5.78
N ASP A 343 -7.15 18.13 -5.53
CA ASP A 343 -5.98 18.24 -6.41
C ASP A 343 -4.85 17.38 -5.85
N SER A 344 -4.67 16.20 -6.45
CA SER A 344 -3.63 15.22 -6.08
C SER A 344 -2.21 15.78 -6.15
N ASP A 345 -2.01 16.88 -6.88
CA ASP A 345 -0.70 17.50 -7.07
C ASP A 345 -0.40 18.59 -6.03
N ALA A 346 -1.38 18.92 -5.19
CA ALA A 346 -1.29 20.04 -4.26
C ALA A 346 -0.92 19.58 -2.84
N PHE A 347 0.38 19.46 -2.61
CA PHE A 347 0.98 19.07 -1.34
C PHE A 347 1.10 20.22 -0.33
N ASN A 348 1.20 19.86 0.96
CA ASN A 348 1.53 20.75 2.08
C ASN A 348 0.51 21.88 2.31
N LYS A 349 -0.79 21.60 2.13
CA LYS A 349 -1.88 22.57 2.35
C LYS A 349 -2.20 22.85 3.82
N GLY A 350 -1.71 22.02 4.74
CA GLY A 350 -1.95 22.15 6.16
C GLY A 350 -2.14 20.78 6.82
N VAL A 351 -2.79 20.81 7.99
CA VAL A 351 -3.17 19.62 8.75
C VAL A 351 -4.70 19.48 8.72
N SER A 352 -5.22 18.32 8.33
CA SER A 352 -6.67 18.10 8.27
C SER A 352 -7.27 17.87 9.65
N LEU A 353 -8.55 18.22 9.83
CA LEU A 353 -9.31 17.78 11.01
C LEU A 353 -9.56 16.26 11.02
N GLN A 354 -9.41 15.59 9.87
CA GLN A 354 -9.56 14.15 9.71
C GLN A 354 -8.22 13.39 9.78
N ARG A 355 -7.12 14.05 10.16
CA ARG A 355 -5.77 13.44 10.27
C ARG A 355 -5.63 12.37 11.36
N TYR A 356 -6.63 12.28 12.23
CA TYR A 356 -6.83 11.24 13.22
C TYR A 356 -8.08 10.45 12.87
N ILE A 357 -7.96 9.13 12.88
CA ILE A 357 -9.04 8.20 12.55
C ILE A 357 -9.29 7.26 13.72
N ALA A 358 -10.36 6.46 13.65
CA ALA A 358 -10.59 5.35 14.54
C ALA A 358 -10.64 4.03 13.77
N PHE A 359 -10.39 2.93 14.47
CA PHE A 359 -10.63 1.59 13.97
C PHE A 359 -11.77 0.96 14.76
N VAL A 360 -12.84 0.54 14.08
CA VAL A 360 -13.95 -0.21 14.66
C VAL A 360 -14.19 -1.42 13.79
N GLU A 361 -13.83 -2.58 14.32
CA GLU A 361 -13.69 -3.82 13.56
C GLU A 361 -14.93 -4.20 12.71
N TRP A 362 -16.14 -3.97 13.22
CA TRP A 362 -17.41 -4.35 12.56
C TRP A 362 -18.12 -3.18 11.87
N MET A 363 -17.46 -2.03 11.75
CA MET A 363 -18.08 -0.85 11.12
C MET A 363 -18.11 -0.98 9.60
N LEU A 364 -19.19 -0.48 9.01
CA LEU A 364 -19.41 -0.40 7.57
C LEU A 364 -19.38 1.07 7.09
N PRO A 365 -18.99 1.34 5.84
CA PRO A 365 -18.49 0.41 4.83
C PRO A 365 -17.00 0.06 4.99
N SER A 366 -16.30 0.69 5.93
CA SER A 366 -14.90 0.42 6.27
C SER A 366 -14.77 0.39 7.80
N PRO A 367 -13.90 -0.49 8.36
CA PRO A 367 -13.57 -0.46 9.78
C PRO A 367 -12.76 0.79 10.16
N TRP A 368 -12.18 1.50 9.19
CA TRP A 368 -11.45 2.74 9.41
C TRP A 368 -12.41 3.92 9.32
N ILE A 369 -12.70 4.52 10.46
CA ILE A 369 -13.64 5.63 10.60
C ILE A 369 -12.86 6.93 10.54
N GLU A 370 -13.08 7.69 9.47
CA GLU A 370 -12.62 9.07 9.39
C GLU A 370 -13.50 9.98 10.26
N ALA A 371 -12.88 10.99 10.86
CA ALA A 371 -13.64 12.07 11.49
C ALA A 371 -14.52 12.78 10.47
N GLN A 372 -15.57 13.45 10.94
CA GLN A 372 -16.34 14.38 10.12
C GLN A 372 -15.51 15.62 9.76
N TYR A 373 -16.02 16.45 8.84
CA TYR A 373 -15.34 17.66 8.37
C TYR A 373 -15.01 18.67 9.46
N ASP A 374 -15.73 18.64 10.58
CA ASP A 374 -15.51 19.49 11.74
C ASP A 374 -14.54 18.86 12.77
N GLY A 375 -14.04 17.66 12.49
CA GLY A 375 -13.13 16.89 13.33
C GLY A 375 -13.81 16.07 14.41
N GLU A 376 -15.13 15.87 14.37
CA GLU A 376 -15.80 14.98 15.32
C GLU A 376 -15.68 13.52 14.86
N LEU A 377 -15.24 12.62 15.75
CA LEU A 377 -15.25 11.19 15.49
C LEU A 377 -16.57 10.63 16.02
N ASP A 378 -17.35 10.04 15.11
CA ASP A 378 -18.61 9.39 15.45
C ASP A 378 -18.41 7.87 15.42
N PHE A 379 -18.69 7.26 16.55
CA PHE A 379 -18.52 5.85 16.85
C PHE A 379 -19.84 5.06 16.64
N GLY A 380 -20.92 5.75 16.25
CA GLY A 380 -22.27 5.20 16.09
C GLY A 380 -23.19 5.45 17.29
N GLU A 381 -24.41 4.90 17.26
CA GLU A 381 -25.43 5.07 18.30
C GLU A 381 -25.06 4.33 19.60
N GLY A 382 -24.20 4.93 20.42
CA GLY A 382 -23.66 4.31 21.63
C GLY A 382 -24.31 4.71 22.96
N TRP A 383 -25.23 5.68 23.02
CA TRP A 383 -25.69 6.20 24.31
C TRP A 383 -27.22 6.24 24.44
N PRO A 384 -27.80 5.52 25.41
CA PRO A 384 -29.14 5.83 25.89
C PRO A 384 -29.09 7.23 26.54
N GLU A 385 -29.81 8.20 25.99
CA GLU A 385 -29.92 9.57 26.53
C GLU A 385 -30.57 9.60 27.93
N ASP A 386 -31.19 8.49 28.34
CA ASP A 386 -32.02 8.41 29.53
C ASP A 386 -31.31 7.62 30.64
N GLU A 387 -30.90 8.33 31.70
CA GLU A 387 -30.35 7.85 32.99
C GLU A 387 -28.81 7.79 33.14
N LEU A 388 -28.16 8.96 33.17
CA LEU A 388 -26.76 9.10 33.57
C LEU A 388 -26.65 9.51 35.06
N GLY A 389 -25.99 8.68 35.86
CA GLY A 389 -25.53 9.06 37.21
C GLY A 389 -24.18 9.78 37.16
N HIS A 390 -23.78 10.48 38.23
CA HIS A 390 -22.56 11.29 38.28
C HIS A 390 -21.24 10.58 37.92
N GLU A 391 -21.14 9.28 38.17
CA GLU A 391 -19.96 8.48 37.77
C GLU A 391 -19.91 8.27 36.25
N LYS A 392 -21.06 8.06 35.60
CA LYS A 392 -21.15 7.97 34.13
C LYS A 392 -20.89 9.33 33.48
N GLU A 393 -21.40 10.43 34.06
CA GLU A 393 -21.12 11.79 33.57
C GLU A 393 -19.62 12.12 33.59
N ALA A 394 -18.92 11.75 34.67
CA ALA A 394 -17.48 11.98 34.79
C ALA A 394 -16.66 11.10 33.81
N GLN A 395 -17.10 9.87 33.60
CA GLN A 395 -16.52 8.96 32.61
C GLN A 395 -16.73 9.50 31.18
N MET A 396 -17.94 9.91 30.82
CA MET A 396 -18.26 10.49 29.52
C MET A 396 -17.45 11.77 29.26
N ALA A 397 -17.33 12.67 30.24
CA ALA A 397 -16.52 13.86 30.09
C ALA A 397 -15.02 13.54 29.86
N ALA A 398 -14.52 12.44 30.45
CA ALA A 398 -13.15 11.97 30.22
C ALA A 398 -12.98 11.33 28.84
N GLU A 399 -14.00 10.63 28.35
CA GLU A 399 -14.06 10.01 27.02
C GLU A 399 -14.17 11.08 25.91
N ASP A 400 -15.08 12.05 26.06
CA ASP A 400 -15.28 13.21 25.17
C ASP A 400 -13.99 14.02 24.98
N ALA A 401 -13.22 14.19 26.06
CA ALA A 401 -11.93 14.89 25.99
C ALA A 401 -10.90 14.15 25.12
N THR A 402 -11.13 12.87 24.82
CA THR A 402 -10.22 12.01 24.05
C THR A 402 -10.72 11.65 22.66
N LEU A 403 -12.03 11.71 22.41
CA LEU A 403 -12.76 11.20 21.23
C LEU A 403 -12.14 11.56 19.86
N ASN A 404 -11.70 12.80 19.67
CA ASN A 404 -10.80 13.15 18.57
C ASN A 404 -9.75 14.19 19.01
N PRO A 405 -8.46 13.85 19.00
CA PRO A 405 -7.41 14.78 19.40
C PRO A 405 -7.15 15.89 18.37
N ALA A 406 -7.82 15.88 17.20
CA ALA A 406 -7.62 16.84 16.12
C ALA A 406 -7.74 18.30 16.55
N ARG A 407 -8.83 18.71 17.23
CA ARG A 407 -9.01 20.11 17.65
C ARG A 407 -7.97 20.51 18.70
N ASN A 408 -7.73 19.63 19.67
CA ASN A 408 -6.78 19.87 20.77
C ASN A 408 -5.33 20.00 20.29
N ASN A 409 -4.96 19.28 19.22
CA ASN A 409 -3.60 19.27 18.69
C ASN A 409 -3.38 20.19 17.48
N GLU A 410 -4.42 20.84 16.95
CA GLU A 410 -4.36 21.58 15.68
C GLU A 410 -3.23 22.62 15.65
N GLU A 411 -3.16 23.48 16.67
CA GLU A 411 -2.13 24.52 16.74
C GLU A 411 -0.72 23.90 16.83
N GLY A 412 -0.58 22.84 17.61
CA GLY A 412 0.69 22.13 17.79
C GLY A 412 1.17 21.47 16.51
N ASP A 413 0.28 20.77 15.82
CA ASP A 413 0.57 20.04 14.58
C ASP A 413 0.89 21.01 13.45
N LYS A 414 0.10 22.08 13.29
CA LYS A 414 0.34 23.14 12.30
C LYS A 414 1.70 23.80 12.50
N LYS A 415 2.00 24.20 13.73
CA LYS A 415 3.28 24.83 14.06
C LYS A 415 4.47 23.89 13.82
N ALA A 416 4.31 22.60 14.06
CA ALA A 416 5.36 21.61 13.81
C ALA A 416 5.57 21.37 12.30
N LEU A 417 4.49 21.30 11.53
CA LEU A 417 4.52 21.22 10.06
C LEU A 417 5.22 22.46 9.46
N ASP A 418 4.82 23.67 9.85
CA ASP A 418 5.42 24.91 9.34
C ASP A 418 6.93 24.95 9.60
N LYS A 419 7.36 24.58 10.81
CA LYS A 419 8.78 24.47 11.17
C LYS A 419 9.52 23.42 10.33
N LEU A 420 8.89 22.28 10.08
CA LEU A 420 9.45 21.23 9.22
C LEU A 420 9.64 21.77 7.80
N LEU A 421 8.61 22.38 7.21
CA LEU A 421 8.66 22.93 5.86
C LEU A 421 9.70 24.04 5.72
N GLU A 422 9.81 24.94 6.70
CA GLU A 422 10.85 25.96 6.74
C GLU A 422 12.25 25.33 6.81
N THR A 423 12.44 24.32 7.67
CA THR A 423 13.72 23.62 7.81
C THR A 423 14.10 22.90 6.52
N VAL A 424 13.16 22.23 5.85
CA VAL A 424 13.39 21.55 4.57
C VAL A 424 13.79 22.56 3.50
N LYS A 425 13.09 23.70 3.42
CA LYS A 425 13.42 24.79 2.49
C LYS A 425 14.82 25.37 2.74
N GLN A 426 15.23 25.51 3.99
CA GLN A 426 16.59 25.97 4.34
C GLN A 426 17.68 24.98 3.89
N ARG A 427 17.38 23.68 3.80
CA ARG A 427 18.33 22.65 3.34
C ARG A 427 18.43 22.55 1.82
N GLN A 428 17.47 23.12 1.08
CA GLN A 428 17.49 23.16 -0.39
C GLN A 428 18.44 24.24 -0.93
N GLY A 429 18.68 25.30 -0.15
CA GLY A 429 19.62 26.39 -0.47
C GLY A 429 21.02 26.08 0.04
#